data_AF-A0A0F9P715-F1
#
_entry.id   AF-A0A0F9P715-F1
#
_cell.length_a   1.000
_cell.length_b   1.000
_cell.length_c   1.000
_cell.angle_alpha   90.00
_cell.angle_beta   90.00
_cell.angle_gamma   90.00
#
_symmetry.space_group_name_H-M   'P 1'
#
loop_
_entity.id
_entity.type
_entity.pdbx_description
1 polymer ?
#
loop_
_entity_poly.entity_id
_entity_poly.type
_entity_poly.pdbx_seq_one_letter_code
_entity_poly.pdbx_strand_id
1 'polypeptide(L)'
;MNIKRWMISLCILVLVGCSERTESEGPRHGPNSTYRNINVVAPKHYDVWVDKFFVESLSEDIGWRAPIGIVSCCWKKAHGASAEWQTMPEVFLIRWFSFAEQQSYEALIRLENPDEIEEKMKEVAAFERFGEMVERPLYNLVLGLAPGGTVVVWIMNRGENAIEVGRFKAKPYDNQESDYTQWVNEYLEREGDYLKENGVKLDSW
;
A
#
# COMPACT_ATOMS: atom_id res chain seq x y z
N MET A 1 29.71 -12.23 -68.79
CA MET A 1 29.95 -11.49 -67.52
C MET A 1 29.10 -12.14 -66.43
N ASN A 2 29.72 -12.42 -65.28
CA ASN A 2 29.35 -13.45 -64.30
C ASN A 2 27.94 -13.35 -63.68
N ILE A 3 27.14 -14.42 -63.81
CA ILE A 3 25.83 -14.62 -63.15
C ILE A 3 25.95 -14.65 -61.61
N LYS A 4 27.16 -14.83 -61.07
CA LYS A 4 27.46 -14.79 -59.63
C LYS A 4 27.38 -13.40 -58.98
N ARG A 5 27.25 -12.32 -59.76
CA ARG A 5 27.18 -10.94 -59.22
C ARG A 5 25.76 -10.46 -58.90
N TRP A 6 24.73 -11.16 -59.39
CA TRP A 6 23.33 -10.78 -59.16
C TRP A 6 22.70 -11.40 -57.91
N MET A 7 23.36 -12.37 -57.26
CA MET A 7 22.95 -12.89 -55.95
C MET A 7 23.57 -12.16 -54.76
N ILE A 8 24.39 -11.13 -54.97
CA ILE A 8 24.94 -10.33 -53.87
C ILE A 8 24.15 -9.02 -53.70
N SER A 9 23.50 -8.54 -54.77
CA SER A 9 22.73 -7.28 -54.71
C SER A 9 21.33 -7.44 -54.10
N LEU A 10 20.78 -8.66 -54.06
CA LEU A 10 19.44 -8.90 -53.50
C LEU A 10 19.45 -9.14 -51.98
N CYS A 11 20.62 -9.38 -51.36
CA CYS A 11 20.74 -9.53 -49.90
C CYS A 11 20.87 -8.20 -49.15
N ILE A 12 21.17 -7.09 -49.84
CA ILE A 12 21.37 -5.78 -49.18
C ILE A 12 20.04 -5.00 -49.05
N LEU A 13 19.01 -5.38 -49.80
CA LEU A 13 17.71 -4.67 -49.84
C LEU A 13 16.69 -5.13 -48.79
N VAL A 14 17.03 -6.11 -47.93
CA VAL A 14 16.12 -6.63 -46.87
C VAL A 14 16.41 -6.01 -45.49
N LEU A 15 17.40 -5.11 -45.36
CA LEU A 15 17.79 -4.56 -44.05
C LEU A 15 17.33 -3.12 -43.78
N VAL A 16 16.54 -2.50 -44.67
CA VAL A 16 15.90 -1.22 -44.36
C VAL A 16 14.50 -1.48 -43.82
N GLY A 17 14.44 -2.04 -42.62
CA GLY A 17 13.26 -1.93 -41.79
C GLY A 17 13.08 -0.47 -41.44
N CYS A 18 11.98 0.15 -41.86
CA CYS A 18 11.56 1.42 -41.33
C CYS A 18 11.40 1.25 -39.80
N SER A 19 12.35 1.75 -39.01
CA SER A 19 12.06 2.07 -37.62
C SER A 19 11.18 3.30 -37.66
N GLU A 20 9.87 3.08 -37.85
CA GLU A 20 8.90 4.05 -37.41
C GLU A 20 9.23 4.28 -35.93
N ARG A 21 9.62 5.50 -35.58
CA ARG A 21 9.63 5.90 -34.19
C ARG A 21 8.17 5.97 -33.80
N THR A 22 7.60 4.83 -33.42
CA THR A 22 6.68 4.86 -32.31
C THR A 22 7.47 5.56 -31.22
N GLU A 23 7.12 6.82 -30.96
CA GLU A 23 7.13 7.27 -29.59
C GLU A 23 6.29 6.22 -28.87
N SER A 24 6.94 5.18 -28.35
CA SER A 24 6.32 4.42 -27.30
C SER A 24 6.05 5.49 -26.27
N GLU A 25 4.77 5.83 -26.06
CA GLU A 25 4.35 6.23 -24.73
C GLU A 25 5.16 5.35 -23.79
N GLY A 26 6.04 5.97 -22.99
CA GLY A 26 6.89 5.21 -22.09
C GLY A 26 6.01 4.25 -21.29
N PRO A 27 6.58 3.20 -20.68
CA PRO A 27 5.79 2.34 -19.81
C PRO A 27 4.89 3.23 -18.93
N ARG A 28 3.58 2.97 -18.86
CA ARG A 28 2.71 3.65 -17.88
C ARG A 28 3.21 3.47 -16.44
N HIS A 29 4.20 2.60 -16.26
CA HIS A 29 5.09 2.51 -15.12
C HIS A 29 6.09 3.67 -15.14
N GLY A 30 5.88 4.63 -14.23
CA GLY A 30 6.75 5.80 -14.08
C GLY A 30 8.24 5.45 -13.99
N PRO A 31 9.14 6.41 -14.29
CA PRO A 31 10.58 6.18 -14.42
C PRO A 31 11.29 6.06 -13.05
N ASN A 32 10.86 5.13 -12.20
CA ASN A 32 11.62 4.40 -11.17
C ASN A 32 10.65 3.62 -10.28
N SER A 33 10.66 2.28 -10.38
CA SER A 33 9.90 1.37 -9.52
C SER A 33 10.48 1.20 -8.11
N THR A 34 11.59 1.88 -7.78
CA THR A 34 12.46 1.48 -6.65
C THR A 34 11.90 1.78 -5.26
N TYR A 35 10.84 2.58 -5.11
CA TYR A 35 10.29 2.92 -3.79
C TYR A 35 8.77 3.10 -3.87
N ARG A 36 8.00 2.01 -3.83
CA ARG A 36 6.53 2.03 -3.71
C ARG A 36 6.08 0.91 -2.78
N ASN A 37 5.52 1.24 -1.62
CA ASN A 37 5.18 0.28 -0.56
C ASN A 37 3.78 0.49 0.01
N ILE A 38 2.90 -0.52 -0.01
CA ILE A 38 1.57 -0.41 0.60
C ILE A 38 1.71 -0.92 2.00
N ASN A 39 1.42 -0.09 3.00
CA ASN A 39 1.54 -0.50 4.39
C ASN A 39 0.19 -0.50 5.08
N VAL A 40 -0.04 -1.47 5.95
CA VAL A 40 -1.15 -1.46 6.89
C VAL A 40 -0.58 -1.28 8.29
N VAL A 41 -1.13 -0.32 9.02
CA VAL A 41 -0.63 0.09 10.35
C VAL A 41 -1.78 0.27 11.32
N ALA A 42 -1.47 0.21 12.61
CA ALA A 42 -2.39 0.50 13.70
C ALA A 42 -1.74 1.52 14.67
N PRO A 43 -2.48 2.19 15.56
CA PRO A 43 -1.90 3.11 16.51
C PRO A 43 -1.30 2.29 17.67
N LYS A 44 -0.71 2.99 18.64
CA LYS A 44 -0.30 2.33 19.87
C LYS A 44 -1.51 1.84 20.67
N HIS A 45 -1.37 0.70 21.35
CA HIS A 45 -2.39 0.13 22.23
C HIS A 45 -3.68 -0.30 21.53
N TYR A 46 -3.63 -0.57 20.22
CA TYR A 46 -4.79 -1.03 19.45
C TYR A 46 -4.29 -2.01 18.39
N ASP A 47 -3.86 -3.18 18.87
CA ASP A 47 -3.41 -4.24 17.99
C ASP A 47 -4.62 -4.80 17.23
N VAL A 48 -4.41 -5.22 15.99
CA VAL A 48 -5.45 -5.81 15.15
C VAL A 48 -4.92 -7.06 14.44
N TRP A 49 -5.83 -7.96 14.07
CA TRP A 49 -5.54 -9.10 13.19
C TRP A 49 -6.18 -8.87 11.83
N VAL A 50 -5.37 -8.72 10.78
CA VAL A 50 -5.83 -8.53 9.40
C VAL A 50 -5.91 -9.88 8.70
N ASP A 51 -7.12 -10.43 8.57
CA ASP A 51 -7.35 -11.73 7.92
C ASP A 51 -7.34 -11.64 6.39
N LYS A 52 -7.80 -10.52 5.84
CA LYS A 52 -7.90 -10.32 4.39
C LYS A 52 -7.47 -8.91 4.01
N PHE A 53 -6.58 -8.85 3.03
CA PHE A 53 -6.23 -7.62 2.34
C PHE A 53 -6.13 -7.90 0.83
N PHE A 54 -7.01 -7.26 0.07
CA PHE A 54 -7.06 -7.31 -1.38
C PHE A 54 -6.73 -5.93 -1.92
N VAL A 55 -5.90 -5.91 -2.96
CA VAL A 55 -5.49 -4.70 -3.66
C VAL A 55 -5.77 -4.90 -5.13
N GLU A 56 -6.55 -4.02 -5.74
CA GLU A 56 -6.86 -4.04 -7.16
C GLU A 56 -6.49 -2.70 -7.82
N SER A 57 -5.83 -2.81 -8.97
CA SER A 57 -5.61 -1.72 -9.92
C SER A 57 -6.63 -1.85 -11.05
N LEU A 58 -7.15 -0.75 -11.61
CA LEU A 58 -8.01 -0.85 -12.80
C LEU A 58 -7.22 -1.17 -14.08
N SER A 59 -5.88 -1.23 -14.01
CA SER A 59 -5.11 -1.93 -15.02
C SER A 59 -5.52 -3.41 -15.01
N GLU A 60 -6.15 -3.88 -16.10
CA GLU A 60 -6.88 -5.16 -16.21
C GLU A 60 -6.11 -6.41 -15.74
N ASP A 61 -4.78 -6.31 -15.57
CA ASP A 61 -3.89 -7.45 -15.35
C ASP A 61 -3.28 -7.57 -13.94
N ILE A 62 -3.59 -6.67 -12.98
CA ILE A 62 -2.84 -6.60 -11.70
C ILE A 62 -3.77 -6.50 -10.47
N GLY A 63 -3.92 -7.61 -9.76
CA GLY A 63 -4.57 -7.68 -8.44
C GLY A 63 -3.82 -8.62 -7.50
N TRP A 64 -3.69 -8.21 -6.23
CA TRP A 64 -2.93 -8.95 -5.20
C TRP A 64 -3.81 -9.27 -3.99
N ARG A 65 -3.51 -10.40 -3.34
CA ARG A 65 -4.17 -10.86 -2.13
C ARG A 65 -3.10 -11.27 -1.12
N ALA A 66 -3.10 -10.65 0.04
CA ALA A 66 -2.16 -10.97 1.11
C ALA A 66 -2.90 -10.95 2.45
N PRO A 67 -2.99 -12.07 3.19
CA PRO A 67 -3.26 -11.96 4.62
C PRO A 67 -2.04 -11.27 5.26
N ILE A 68 -2.27 -10.20 6.02
CA ILE A 68 -1.18 -9.47 6.69
C ILE A 68 -0.88 -10.08 8.06
N GLY A 69 -1.90 -10.60 8.76
CA GLY A 69 -1.75 -11.13 10.11
C GLY A 69 -1.80 -10.02 11.17
N ILE A 70 -0.97 -10.14 12.21
CA ILE A 70 -0.98 -9.18 13.32
C ILE A 70 -0.39 -7.83 12.88
N VAL A 71 -1.14 -6.77 13.09
CA VAL A 71 -0.69 -5.38 12.91
C VAL A 71 -0.76 -4.72 14.27
N SER A 72 0.38 -4.26 14.72
CA SER A 72 0.51 -3.42 15.91
C SER A 72 1.19 -2.12 15.52
N CYS A 73 1.32 -1.22 16.49
CA CYS A 73 2.05 0.04 16.38
C CYS A 73 3.31 -0.05 15.48
N CYS A 74 3.70 1.00 14.75
CA CYS A 74 3.25 2.37 14.88
C CYS A 74 3.07 3.02 13.51
N TRP A 75 1.95 3.72 13.33
CA TRP A 75 1.64 4.37 12.06
C TRP A 75 2.74 5.35 11.59
N LYS A 76 3.40 6.07 12.51
CA LYS A 76 4.48 7.04 12.19
C LYS A 76 5.71 6.43 11.52
N LYS A 77 5.91 5.12 11.70
CA LYS A 77 6.99 4.36 11.08
C LYS A 77 6.36 3.13 10.43
N ALA A 78 5.69 3.35 9.30
CA ALA A 78 5.15 2.27 8.49
C ALA A 78 6.29 1.33 8.04
N HIS A 79 6.46 0.26 8.80
CA HIS A 79 7.38 -0.85 8.56
C HIS A 79 6.60 -2.13 8.88
N GLY A 80 6.82 -3.20 8.11
CA GLY A 80 6.31 -4.53 8.46
C GLY A 80 5.46 -5.15 7.35
N ALA A 81 4.25 -4.65 7.15
CA ALA A 81 3.29 -5.21 6.20
C ALA A 81 3.32 -4.46 4.86
N SER A 82 4.39 -4.65 4.07
CA SER A 82 4.59 -3.94 2.81
C SER A 82 4.27 -4.80 1.58
N ALA A 83 3.54 -4.26 0.61
CA ALA A 83 3.46 -4.81 -0.74
C ALA A 83 4.09 -3.83 -1.76
N GLU A 84 4.90 -4.35 -2.68
CA GLU A 84 5.33 -3.59 -3.86
C GLU A 84 4.20 -3.58 -4.90
N TRP A 85 4.07 -2.48 -5.66
CA TRP A 85 3.09 -2.40 -6.74
C TRP A 85 3.68 -1.82 -8.02
N GLN A 86 3.19 -2.30 -9.16
CA GLN A 86 3.61 -1.85 -10.49
C GLN A 86 2.79 -0.66 -11.01
N THR A 87 1.52 -0.59 -10.62
CA THR A 87 0.55 0.46 -11.01
C THR A 87 -0.19 0.94 -9.77
N MET A 88 -0.49 2.23 -9.69
CA MET A 88 -1.18 2.80 -8.53
C MET A 88 -2.51 2.06 -8.28
N PRO A 89 -2.67 1.42 -7.11
CA PRO A 89 -3.92 0.76 -6.77
C PRO A 89 -5.04 1.77 -6.53
N GLU A 90 -6.26 1.37 -6.88
CA GLU A 90 -7.43 2.24 -6.80
C GLU A 90 -8.48 1.71 -5.83
N VAL A 91 -8.51 0.39 -5.65
CA VAL A 91 -9.50 -0.29 -4.82
C VAL A 91 -8.80 -1.22 -3.82
N PHE A 92 -9.26 -1.15 -2.58
CA PHE A 92 -8.81 -2.01 -1.49
C PHE A 92 -9.99 -2.63 -0.79
N LEU A 93 -9.91 -3.93 -0.50
CA LEU A 93 -10.78 -4.58 0.48
C LEU A 93 -9.91 -5.01 1.65
N ILE A 94 -10.23 -4.54 2.84
CA ILE A 94 -9.52 -4.93 4.05
C ILE A 94 -10.50 -5.39 5.13
N ARG A 95 -10.18 -6.51 5.76
CA ARG A 95 -10.88 -7.03 6.93
C ARG A 95 -9.90 -7.20 8.09
N TRP A 96 -10.34 -6.81 9.27
CA TRP A 96 -9.56 -6.99 10.47
C TRP A 96 -10.43 -7.22 11.69
N PHE A 97 -9.86 -7.87 12.70
CA PHE A 97 -10.40 -7.96 14.04
C PHE A 97 -9.62 -7.02 14.97
N SER A 98 -10.34 -6.14 15.67
CA SER A 98 -9.79 -5.27 16.70
C SER A 98 -9.76 -6.00 18.03
N PHE A 99 -8.56 -6.19 18.63
CA PHE A 99 -8.47 -6.85 19.94
C PHE A 99 -9.00 -5.95 21.06
N ALA A 100 -8.83 -4.63 20.94
CA ALA A 100 -9.29 -3.66 21.93
C ALA A 100 -10.82 -3.54 21.97
N GLU A 101 -11.47 -3.56 20.81
CA GLU A 101 -12.93 -3.45 20.67
C GLU A 101 -13.62 -4.81 20.61
N GLN A 102 -12.85 -5.90 20.48
CA GLN A 102 -13.33 -7.27 20.24
C GLN A 102 -14.37 -7.34 19.10
N GLN A 103 -14.08 -6.61 18.01
CA GLN A 103 -14.99 -6.38 16.90
C GLN A 103 -14.27 -6.57 15.56
N SER A 104 -14.88 -7.32 14.64
CA SER A 104 -14.44 -7.39 13.25
C SER A 104 -14.99 -6.24 12.41
N TYR A 105 -14.18 -5.75 11.49
CA TYR A 105 -14.50 -4.65 10.57
C TYR A 105 -14.12 -5.02 9.14
N GLU A 106 -14.92 -4.56 8.17
CA GLU A 106 -14.63 -4.63 6.75
C GLU A 106 -14.73 -3.24 6.11
N ALA A 107 -13.70 -2.85 5.36
CA ALA A 107 -13.73 -1.65 4.53
C ALA A 107 -13.47 -1.99 3.06
N LEU A 108 -14.35 -1.50 2.19
CA LEU A 108 -14.09 -1.35 0.76
C LEU A 108 -13.72 0.11 0.50
N ILE A 109 -12.48 0.35 0.12
CA ILE A 109 -11.90 1.66 -0.09
C ILE A 109 -11.70 1.86 -1.57
N ARG A 110 -12.17 2.98 -2.09
CA ARG A 110 -11.85 3.46 -3.44
C ARG A 110 -11.17 4.81 -3.30
N LEU A 111 -9.95 4.92 -3.79
CA LEU A 111 -9.24 6.20 -3.77
C LEU A 111 -9.84 7.15 -4.79
N GLU A 112 -9.99 8.40 -4.38
CA GLU A 112 -10.34 9.50 -5.28
C GLU A 112 -9.04 10.00 -5.94
N ASN A 113 -9.07 10.22 -7.26
CA ASN A 113 -7.95 10.77 -8.04
C ASN A 113 -6.61 10.02 -7.86
N PRO A 114 -6.55 8.70 -8.13
CA PRO A 114 -5.34 7.89 -7.94
C PRO A 114 -4.12 8.44 -8.70
N ASP A 115 -4.31 9.00 -9.89
CA ASP A 115 -3.23 9.61 -10.68
C ASP A 115 -2.62 10.85 -9.98
N GLU A 116 -3.45 11.71 -9.39
CA GLU A 116 -2.97 12.88 -8.64
C GLU A 116 -2.21 12.46 -7.39
N ILE A 117 -2.70 11.42 -6.70
CA ILE A 117 -2.01 10.83 -5.56
C ILE A 117 -0.65 10.29 -6.01
N GLU A 118 -0.58 9.55 -7.12
CA GLU A 118 0.66 9.01 -7.66
C GLU A 118 1.67 10.10 -8.03
N GLU A 119 1.24 11.20 -8.66
CA GLU A 119 2.12 12.34 -8.92
C GLU A 119 2.63 12.97 -7.64
N LYS A 120 1.76 13.15 -6.63
CA LYS A 120 2.15 13.70 -5.34
C LYS A 120 3.12 12.79 -4.58
N MET A 121 3.03 11.48 -4.76
CA MET A 121 3.98 10.52 -4.18
C MET A 121 5.42 10.69 -4.70
N LYS A 122 5.61 11.37 -5.84
CA LYS A 122 6.94 11.67 -6.40
C LYS A 122 7.63 12.84 -5.69
N GLU A 123 6.89 13.66 -4.94
CA GLU A 123 7.45 14.76 -4.15
C GLU A 123 8.47 14.22 -3.12
N VAL A 124 9.60 14.90 -3.01
CA VAL A 124 10.70 14.51 -2.13
C VAL A 124 10.63 15.30 -0.84
N ALA A 125 10.77 14.61 0.29
CA ALA A 125 10.86 15.22 1.61
C ALA A 125 12.03 14.64 2.41
N ALA A 126 12.63 15.47 3.26
CA ALA A 126 13.70 15.06 4.16
C ALA A 126 13.14 14.34 5.40
N PHE A 127 13.83 13.32 5.90
CA PHE A 127 13.53 12.67 7.17
C PHE A 127 14.77 12.06 7.80
N GLU A 128 14.72 11.78 9.11
CA GLU A 128 15.81 11.14 9.84
C GLU A 128 15.80 9.62 9.64
N ARG A 129 16.95 9.06 9.27
CA ARG A 129 17.17 7.63 9.16
C ARG A 129 18.55 7.25 9.70
N PHE A 130 18.56 6.56 10.84
CA PHE A 130 19.77 6.05 11.50
C PHE A 130 20.77 7.18 11.87
N GLY A 131 20.26 8.31 12.33
CA GLY A 131 21.04 9.48 12.74
C GLY A 131 21.42 10.41 11.59
N GLU A 132 21.03 10.09 10.35
CA GLU A 132 21.32 10.89 9.16
C GLU A 132 20.04 11.46 8.57
N MET A 133 20.12 12.70 8.07
CA MET A 133 19.03 13.28 7.28
C MET A 133 19.13 12.77 5.85
N VAL A 134 18.05 12.17 5.34
CA VAL A 134 17.95 11.67 3.97
C VAL A 134 16.72 12.25 3.29
N GLU A 135 16.82 12.47 1.98
CA GLU A 135 15.71 12.94 1.15
C GLU A 135 15.20 11.82 0.26
N ARG A 136 13.91 11.49 0.35
CA ARG A 136 13.26 10.47 -0.51
C ARG A 136 11.83 10.86 -0.88
N PRO A 137 11.30 10.33 -1.99
CA PRO A 137 9.89 10.48 -2.37
C PRO A 137 8.93 10.03 -1.26
N LEU A 138 7.66 10.43 -1.30
CA LEU A 138 6.61 9.93 -0.39
C LEU A 138 6.17 8.50 -0.77
N TYR A 139 7.10 7.56 -0.66
CA TYR A 139 7.03 6.24 -1.29
C TYR A 139 6.07 5.22 -0.64
N ASN A 140 5.46 5.55 0.50
CA ASN A 140 4.50 4.66 1.15
C ASN A 140 3.07 5.15 0.91
N LEU A 141 2.20 4.25 0.46
CA LEU A 141 0.75 4.39 0.59
C LEU A 141 0.33 3.60 1.83
N VAL A 142 -0.28 4.25 2.82
CA VAL A 142 -0.47 3.66 4.14
C VAL A 142 -1.94 3.67 4.54
N LEU A 143 -2.48 2.51 4.87
CA LEU A 143 -3.80 2.32 5.43
C LEU A 143 -3.68 2.16 6.96
N GLY A 144 -4.08 3.19 7.70
CA GLY A 144 -4.18 3.15 9.16
C GLY A 144 -5.52 2.60 9.62
N LEU A 145 -5.50 1.44 10.28
CA LEU A 145 -6.66 0.81 10.88
C LEU A 145 -6.91 1.38 12.27
N ALA A 146 -7.90 2.26 12.36
CA ALA A 146 -8.22 3.02 13.55
C ALA A 146 -9.47 2.54 14.29
N PRO A 147 -9.57 2.78 15.62
CA PRO A 147 -10.75 2.52 16.40
C PRO A 147 -12.05 3.01 15.79
N GLY A 148 -13.12 2.31 16.15
CA GLY A 148 -14.45 2.61 15.63
C GLY A 148 -14.56 2.35 14.13
N GLY A 149 -13.77 1.42 13.60
CA GLY A 149 -13.81 1.01 12.19
C GLY A 149 -13.40 2.13 11.23
N THR A 150 -12.42 2.96 11.57
CA THR A 150 -11.95 4.03 10.68
C THR A 150 -10.73 3.56 9.90
N VAL A 151 -10.66 3.84 8.61
CA VAL A 151 -9.42 3.70 7.84
C VAL A 151 -8.97 5.07 7.38
N VAL A 152 -7.77 5.47 7.78
CA VAL A 152 -7.15 6.70 7.29
C VAL A 152 -6.07 6.32 6.30
N VAL A 153 -6.04 6.98 5.15
CA VAL A 153 -5.06 6.71 4.11
C VAL A 153 -4.09 7.88 3.99
N TRP A 154 -2.79 7.59 3.99
CA TRP A 154 -1.74 8.59 3.78
C TRP A 154 -0.79 8.20 2.67
N ILE A 155 -0.17 9.21 2.07
CA ILE A 155 1.11 9.07 1.38
C ILE A 155 2.22 9.65 2.23
N MET A 156 3.34 8.94 2.36
CA MET A 156 4.46 9.40 3.18
C MET A 156 5.78 8.66 2.92
N ASN A 157 6.93 9.28 3.24
CA ASN A 157 8.16 8.53 3.52
C ASN A 157 8.28 8.19 5.03
N ARG A 158 7.79 9.08 5.88
CA ARG A 158 7.72 9.02 7.33
C ARG A 158 6.53 9.80 7.86
N GLY A 159 6.10 9.48 9.09
CA GLY A 159 4.93 10.09 9.73
C GLY A 159 4.98 11.62 9.82
N GLU A 160 6.15 12.24 9.94
CA GLU A 160 6.31 13.70 9.93
C GLU A 160 6.00 14.36 8.58
N ASN A 161 6.10 13.60 7.50
CA ASN A 161 5.82 14.03 6.13
C ASN A 161 4.50 13.43 5.61
N ALA A 162 3.63 12.97 6.51
CA ALA A 162 2.39 12.32 6.12
C ALA A 162 1.39 13.29 5.54
N ILE A 163 0.86 12.94 4.37
CA ILE A 163 -0.22 13.67 3.71
C ILE A 163 -1.42 12.73 3.67
N GLU A 164 -2.49 13.13 4.35
CA GLU A 164 -3.75 12.40 4.33
C GLU A 164 -4.40 12.54 2.95
N VAL A 165 -4.75 11.40 2.35
CA VAL A 165 -5.42 11.34 1.04
C VAL A 165 -6.85 10.83 1.15
N GLY A 166 -7.29 10.37 2.32
CA GLY A 166 -8.68 10.04 2.56
C GLY A 166 -8.97 9.41 3.92
N ARG A 167 -10.24 9.49 4.33
CA ARG A 167 -10.80 8.78 5.49
C ARG A 167 -12.02 8.00 5.10
N PHE A 168 -12.05 6.73 5.48
CA PHE A 168 -13.08 5.78 5.12
C PHE A 168 -13.66 5.13 6.37
N LYS A 169 -14.92 4.70 6.28
CA LYS A 169 -15.60 3.97 7.35
C LYS A 169 -15.83 2.53 6.96
N ALA A 170 -15.37 1.64 7.84
CA ALA A 170 -15.63 0.22 7.79
C ALA A 170 -17.00 -0.09 8.40
N LYS A 171 -17.56 -1.21 7.98
CA LYS A 171 -18.76 -1.78 8.57
C LYS A 171 -18.34 -2.85 9.60
N PRO A 172 -18.89 -2.82 10.82
CA PRO A 172 -18.72 -3.94 11.73
C PRO A 172 -19.45 -5.16 11.19
N TYR A 173 -18.89 -6.34 11.41
CA TYR A 173 -19.55 -7.61 11.12
C TYR A 173 -19.21 -8.66 12.17
N ASP A 174 -20.04 -9.70 12.25
CA ASP A 174 -19.82 -10.84 13.14
C ASP A 174 -19.07 -11.94 12.37
N ASN A 175 -17.85 -12.28 12.81
CA ASN A 175 -17.02 -13.30 12.20
C ASN A 175 -17.15 -14.64 12.93
N GLN A 176 -18.29 -15.30 12.76
CA GLN A 176 -18.63 -16.55 13.48
C GLN A 176 -17.68 -17.72 13.20
N GLU A 177 -16.91 -17.65 12.11
CA GLU A 177 -15.98 -18.71 11.71
C GLU A 177 -14.62 -18.62 12.42
N SER A 178 -14.32 -17.51 13.08
CA SER A 178 -13.01 -17.26 13.70
C SER A 178 -13.10 -17.21 15.22
N ASP A 179 -12.23 -17.95 15.90
CA ASP A 179 -12.03 -17.86 17.34
C ASP A 179 -10.75 -17.08 17.65
N TYR A 180 -10.91 -15.86 18.18
CA TYR A 180 -9.80 -14.98 18.56
C TYR A 180 -9.50 -15.01 20.07
N THR A 181 -10.15 -15.89 20.84
CA THR A 181 -10.14 -15.88 22.32
C THR A 181 -8.72 -15.88 22.88
N GLN A 182 -7.84 -16.75 22.38
CA GLN A 182 -6.46 -16.81 22.85
C GLN A 182 -5.72 -15.48 22.63
N TRP A 183 -5.75 -14.93 21.42
CA TRP A 183 -5.04 -13.68 21.12
C TRP A 183 -5.64 -12.47 21.83
N VAL A 184 -6.96 -12.45 22.04
CA VAL A 184 -7.61 -11.44 22.89
C VAL A 184 -7.07 -11.51 24.31
N ASN A 185 -6.95 -12.70 24.90
CA ASN A 185 -6.41 -12.84 26.25
C ASN A 185 -4.96 -12.36 26.32
N GLU A 186 -4.10 -12.78 25.40
CA GLU A 186 -2.69 -12.36 25.33
C GLU A 186 -2.55 -10.84 25.12
N TYR A 187 -3.43 -10.23 24.33
CA TYR A 187 -3.48 -8.77 24.15
C TYR A 187 -3.91 -8.06 25.44
N LEU A 188 -4.97 -8.54 26.11
CA LEU A 188 -5.48 -7.93 27.33
C LEU A 188 -4.52 -8.10 28.53
N GLU A 189 -3.70 -9.15 28.56
CA GLU A 189 -2.62 -9.28 29.54
C GLU A 189 -1.57 -8.16 29.40
N ARG A 190 -1.28 -7.73 28.17
CA ARG A 190 -0.30 -6.66 27.91
C ARG A 190 -0.89 -5.25 28.02
N GLU A 191 -2.07 -5.05 27.46
CA GLU A 191 -2.65 -3.71 27.22
C GLU A 191 -3.88 -3.42 28.07
N GLY A 192 -4.43 -4.41 28.78
CA GLY A 192 -5.72 -4.30 29.47
C GLY A 192 -5.74 -3.22 30.56
N ASP A 193 -4.67 -3.06 31.32
CA ASP A 193 -4.61 -2.02 32.36
C ASP A 193 -4.53 -0.62 31.77
N TYR A 194 -3.77 -0.45 30.67
CA TYR A 194 -3.78 0.80 29.91
C TYR A 194 -5.18 1.12 29.39
N LEU A 195 -5.88 0.15 28.81
CA LEU A 195 -7.23 0.35 28.28
C LEU A 195 -8.25 0.69 29.37
N LYS A 196 -8.16 0.08 30.56
CA LYS A 196 -9.04 0.42 31.69
C LYS A 196 -8.86 1.87 32.14
N GLU A 197 -7.63 2.36 32.17
CA GLU A 197 -7.31 3.72 32.63
C GLU A 197 -7.60 4.77 31.54
N ASN A 198 -7.29 4.46 30.28
CA ASN A 198 -7.24 5.46 29.21
C ASN A 198 -8.38 5.35 28.20
N GLY A 199 -9.06 4.20 28.15
CA GLY A 199 -10.00 3.83 27.10
C GLY A 199 -9.32 3.66 25.73
N VAL A 200 -10.10 3.25 24.73
CA VAL A 200 -9.67 3.25 23.34
C VAL A 200 -9.68 4.67 22.80
N LYS A 201 -8.54 5.13 22.26
CA LYS A 201 -8.41 6.49 21.72
C LYS A 201 -8.89 6.56 20.28
N LEU A 202 -10.07 7.15 20.06
CA LEU A 202 -10.67 7.23 18.72
C LEU A 202 -9.92 8.19 17.78
N ASP A 203 -9.33 9.27 18.33
CA ASP A 203 -8.78 10.39 17.54
C ASP A 203 -7.25 10.56 17.67
N SER A 204 -6.52 9.57 18.22
CA SER A 204 -5.07 9.69 18.44
C SER A 204 -4.23 9.29 17.22
N TRP A 205 -4.47 9.97 16.10
CA TRP A 205 -3.87 9.73 14.78
C TRP A 205 -3.13 10.96 14.31
#